data_AF-A0A0M0HR18-F1
#
_entry.id   AF-A0A0M0HR18-F1
#
_cell.length_a   1.000
_cell.length_b   1.000
_cell.length_c   1.000
_cell.angle_alpha   90.00
_cell.angle_beta   90.00
_cell.angle_gamma   90.00
#
_symmetry.space_group_name_H-M   'P 1'
#
loop_
_entity.id
_entity.type
_entity.pdbx_description
1 polymer ?
#
loop_
_entity_poly.entity_id
_entity_poly.type
_entity_poly.pdbx_seq_one_letter_code
_entity_poly.pdbx_strand_id
1 'polypeptide(L)'
;MKMYLTIAAVSTLVFLGGCANEPESSLGYHMAKVKSEQTYNPNATRDNMHVIPDGNGERMEDAYSFYTGKKGEELKGSSTSQVIKGF
;
A
#
# COMPACT_ATOMS: atom_id res chain seq x y z
N MET A 1 55.19 1.24 -15.63
CA MET A 1 54.05 1.91 -16.31
C MET A 1 52.93 0.94 -16.68
N LYS A 2 53.19 -0.15 -17.43
CA LYS A 2 52.18 -1.19 -17.74
C LYS A 2 51.46 -1.78 -16.50
N MET A 3 52.21 -2.08 -15.43
CA MET A 3 51.65 -2.64 -14.19
C MET A 3 50.69 -1.69 -13.45
N TYR A 4 50.96 -0.38 -13.48
CA TYR A 4 50.09 0.62 -12.87
C TYR A 4 48.80 0.82 -13.68
N LEU A 5 48.89 0.73 -15.02
CA LEU A 5 47.72 0.77 -15.91
C LEU A 5 46.82 -0.45 -15.73
N THR A 6 47.38 -1.64 -15.53
CA THR A 6 46.59 -2.85 -15.26
C THR A 6 45.90 -2.81 -13.91
N ILE A 7 46.57 -2.29 -12.87
CA ILE A 7 45.97 -2.14 -11.53
C ILE A 7 44.84 -1.11 -11.56
N ALA A 8 45.04 0.01 -12.25
CA ALA A 8 44.00 1.03 -12.41
C ALA A 8 42.77 0.50 -13.15
N ALA A 9 42.96 -0.29 -14.21
CA ALA A 9 41.87 -0.87 -15.00
C ALA A 9 41.07 -1.93 -14.23
N VAL A 10 41.72 -2.75 -13.40
CA VAL A 10 41.04 -3.74 -12.56
C VAL A 10 40.27 -3.06 -11.43
N SER A 11 40.86 -2.02 -10.82
CA SER A 11 40.21 -1.23 -9.77
C SER A 11 38.90 -0.61 -10.27
N THR A 12 38.90 0.04 -11.44
CA THR A 12 37.68 0.65 -11.99
C THR A 12 36.58 -0.37 -12.29
N LEU A 13 36.92 -1.56 -12.76
CA LEU A 13 35.93 -2.64 -13.00
C LEU A 13 35.27 -3.13 -11.72
N VAL A 14 36.03 -3.24 -10.62
CA VAL A 14 35.49 -3.64 -9.30
C VAL A 14 34.58 -2.55 -8.72
N PHE A 15 34.97 -1.28 -8.84
CA PHE A 15 34.15 -0.16 -8.34
C PHE A 15 32.86 0.06 -9.16
N LEU A 16 32.87 -0.23 -10.46
CA LEU A 16 31.68 -0.10 -11.32
C LEU A 16 30.69 -1.28 -11.16
N GLY A 17 31.17 -2.48 -10.80
CA GLY A 17 30.33 -3.67 -10.62
C GLY A 17 29.55 -3.71 -9.30
N GLY A 18 29.89 -2.87 -8.32
CA GLY A 18 29.31 -2.90 -6.97
C GLY A 18 28.03 -2.09 -6.76
N CYS A 19 27.67 -1.19 -7.67
CA CYS A 19 26.61 -0.19 -7.44
C CYS A 19 25.27 -0.47 -8.16
N ALA A 20 25.12 -1.56 -8.92
CA ALA A 20 23.94 -1.78 -9.76
C ALA A 20 22.98 -2.87 -9.26
N ASN A 21 23.31 -3.56 -8.16
CA ASN A 21 22.41 -4.54 -7.55
C ASN A 21 21.87 -3.97 -6.24
N GLU A 22 21.01 -2.95 -6.34
CA GLU A 22 20.07 -2.65 -5.28
C GLU A 22 18.92 -3.66 -5.40
N PRO A 23 18.88 -4.76 -4.63
CA PRO A 23 17.76 -5.71 -4.71
C PRO A 23 16.42 -5.02 -4.43
N GLU A 24 16.44 -3.91 -3.69
CA GLU A 24 15.27 -3.09 -3.36
C GLU A 24 14.74 -2.25 -4.53
N SER A 25 15.57 -1.93 -5.53
CA SER A 25 15.13 -1.20 -6.73
C SER A 25 14.58 -2.13 -7.83
N SER A 26 14.61 -3.44 -7.60
CA SER A 26 13.93 -4.39 -8.47
C SER A 26 12.41 -4.21 -8.39
N LEU A 27 11.78 -4.03 -9.55
CA LEU A 27 10.34 -3.86 -9.63
C LEU A 27 9.65 -5.08 -9.01
N GLY A 28 8.90 -4.85 -7.93
CA GLY A 28 8.20 -5.91 -7.21
C GLY A 28 8.90 -6.44 -5.95
N TYR A 29 10.08 -5.93 -5.58
CA TYR A 29 10.74 -6.28 -4.31
C TYR A 29 9.82 -6.15 -3.10
N HIS A 30 9.13 -5.00 -2.97
CA HIS A 30 8.21 -4.76 -1.87
C HIS A 30 7.02 -5.73 -1.87
N MET A 31 6.48 -6.08 -3.04
CA MET A 31 5.39 -7.05 -3.15
C MET A 31 5.85 -8.48 -2.84
N ALA A 32 7.06 -8.86 -3.26
CA ALA A 32 7.66 -10.14 -2.93
C ALA A 32 7.91 -10.27 -1.42
N LYS A 33 8.40 -9.20 -0.78
CA LYS A 33 8.60 -9.12 0.67
C LYS A 33 7.28 -9.26 1.43
N VAL A 34 6.27 -8.47 1.07
CA VAL A 34 4.91 -8.58 1.65
C VAL A 34 4.36 -10.00 1.49
N LYS A 35 4.49 -10.59 0.29
CA LYS A 35 4.05 -11.96 0.03
C LYS A 35 4.81 -13.00 0.85
N SER A 36 6.11 -12.79 1.10
CA SER A 36 6.93 -13.68 1.92
C SER A 36 6.63 -13.58 3.42
N GLU A 37 6.20 -12.41 3.88
CA GLU A 37 5.84 -12.15 5.28
C GLU A 37 4.38 -12.54 5.58
N GLN A 38 3.53 -12.63 4.56
CA GLN A 38 2.16 -13.12 4.69
C GLN A 38 2.13 -14.61 5.04
N THR A 39 1.86 -14.91 6.31
CA THR A 39 1.54 -16.26 6.75
C THR A 39 0.08 -16.56 6.39
N TYR A 40 -0.15 -17.52 5.50
CA TYR A 40 -1.51 -17.97 5.19
C TYR A 40 -2.13 -18.64 6.42
N ASN A 41 -3.07 -17.94 7.07
CA ASN A 41 -3.89 -18.51 8.14
C ASN A 41 -5.29 -18.87 7.57
N PRO A 42 -5.60 -20.16 7.36
CA PRO A 42 -6.92 -20.58 6.86
C PRO A 42 -8.05 -20.29 7.87
N ASN A 43 -7.72 -20.05 9.14
CA ASN A 43 -8.68 -19.70 10.18
C ASN A 43 -8.83 -18.18 10.38
N ALA A 44 -8.11 -17.34 9.62
CA ALA A 44 -8.10 -15.89 9.82
C ALA A 44 -9.52 -15.28 9.89
N THR A 45 -10.45 -15.75 9.05
CA THR A 45 -11.85 -15.31 9.06
C THR A 45 -12.54 -15.63 10.38
N ARG A 46 -12.36 -16.86 10.90
CA ARG A 46 -12.97 -17.29 12.17
C ARG A 46 -12.36 -16.52 13.34
N ASP A 47 -11.03 -16.39 13.35
CA ASP A 47 -10.28 -15.76 14.43
C ASP A 47 -10.57 -14.23 14.49
N ASN A 48 -10.89 -13.60 13.35
CA ASN A 48 -11.21 -12.17 13.26
C ASN A 48 -12.71 -11.84 13.36
N MET A 49 -13.61 -12.82 13.57
CA MET A 49 -15.06 -12.55 13.67
C MET A 49 -15.40 -11.54 14.77
N HIS A 50 -14.58 -11.48 15.82
CA HIS A 50 -14.77 -10.57 16.95
C HIS A 50 -13.94 -9.29 16.84
N VAL A 51 -13.19 -9.13 15.74
CA VAL A 51 -12.29 -7.99 15.48
C VAL A 51 -12.93 -7.00 14.50
N ILE A 52 -14.22 -7.18 14.17
CA ILE A 52 -14.97 -6.11 13.51
C ILE A 52 -15.22 -5.05 14.58
N PRO A 53 -14.57 -3.88 14.52
CA PRO A 53 -14.89 -2.81 15.44
C PRO A 53 -16.33 -2.37 15.16
N ASP A 54 -17.12 -2.18 16.21
CA ASP A 54 -18.39 -1.48 16.09
C ASP A 54 -18.08 -0.06 15.59
N GLY A 55 -18.32 0.16 14.30
CA GLY A 55 -18.16 1.46 13.70
C GLY A 55 -19.32 2.34 14.11
N ASN A 56 -19.04 3.47 14.73
CA ASN A 56 -19.99 4.57 14.92
C ASN A 56 -20.39 5.27 13.61
N GLY A 57 -19.88 4.80 12.45
CA GLY A 57 -20.11 5.42 11.14
C GLY A 57 -19.28 6.67 10.86
N GLU A 58 -18.43 7.10 11.80
CA GLU A 58 -17.68 8.37 11.73
C GLU A 58 -16.79 8.48 10.50
N ARG A 59 -16.18 7.37 10.05
CA ARG A 59 -15.38 7.35 8.82
C ARG A 59 -16.18 7.71 7.56
N MET A 60 -17.46 7.32 7.49
CA MET A 60 -18.31 7.66 6.36
C MET A 60 -18.85 9.08 6.48
N GLU A 61 -19.15 9.53 7.71
CA GLU A 61 -19.59 10.89 7.98
C GLU A 61 -18.49 11.91 7.67
N ASP A 62 -17.24 11.63 8.05
CA ASP A 62 -16.09 12.48 7.75
C ASP A 62 -15.79 12.55 6.25
N ALA A 63 -15.85 11.40 5.56
CA ALA A 63 -15.66 11.35 4.11
C ALA A 63 -16.77 12.14 3.38
N TYR A 64 -18.02 12.00 3.83
CA TYR A 64 -19.15 12.74 3.29
C TYR A 64 -19.04 14.24 3.56
N SER A 65 -18.65 14.63 4.78
CA SER A 65 -18.45 16.03 5.18
C SER A 65 -17.34 16.69 4.36
N PHE A 66 -16.23 15.99 4.13
CA PHE A 66 -15.15 16.47 3.29
C PHE A 66 -15.59 16.66 1.84
N TYR A 67 -16.33 15.71 1.28
CA TYR A 67 -16.76 15.76 -0.12
C TYR A 67 -17.85 16.81 -0.37
N THR A 68 -18.79 16.98 0.57
CA THR A 68 -19.95 17.86 0.40
C THR A 68 -19.76 19.25 1.02
N GLY A 69 -18.76 19.41 1.90
CA GLY A 69 -18.55 20.63 2.69
C GLY A 69 -19.58 20.84 3.81
N LYS A 70 -20.47 19.89 4.04
CA LYS A 70 -21.52 19.98 5.06
C LYS A 70 -21.09 19.23 6.31
N LYS A 71 -21.07 19.90 7.46
CA LYS A 71 -20.73 19.28 8.76
C LYS A 71 -21.84 19.58 9.76
N GLY A 72 -22.49 18.54 10.27
CA GLY A 72 -23.48 18.66 11.35
C GLY A 72 -24.83 19.27 10.97
N GLU A 73 -25.18 19.38 9.67
CA GLU A 73 -26.60 19.54 9.31
C GLU A 73 -27.32 18.22 9.59
N GLU A 74 -28.54 18.27 10.16
CA GLU A 74 -29.40 17.09 10.21
C GLU A 74 -29.50 16.54 8.79
N LEU A 75 -28.91 15.36 8.57
CA LEU A 75 -29.18 14.55 7.40
C LEU A 75 -30.66 14.20 7.47
N LYS A 76 -31.52 15.06 6.93
CA LYS A 76 -32.93 14.75 6.69
C LYS A 76 -32.94 13.67 5.62
N GLY A 77 -32.76 12.43 6.05
CA GLY A 77 -33.05 11.27 5.25
C GLY A 77 -34.50 11.40 4.83
N SER A 78 -34.74 11.76 3.57
CA SER A 78 -36.04 11.51 2.98
C SER A 78 -36.24 10.00 3.09
N SER A 79 -37.27 9.56 3.80
CA SER A 79 -37.58 8.14 4.10
C SER A 79 -37.83 7.27 2.86
N THR A 80 -37.61 7.83 1.68
CA THR A 80 -37.73 7.22 0.37
C THR A 80 -36.33 6.96 -0.17
N SER A 81 -35.83 5.74 0.06
CA SER A 81 -34.69 5.19 -0.66
C SER A 81 -34.92 5.35 -2.17
N GLN A 82 -34.18 6.23 -2.84
CA GLN A 82 -34.33 6.44 -4.27
C GLN A 82 -33.45 5.43 -5.01
N VAL A 83 -34.10 4.42 -5.61
CA VAL A 83 -33.43 3.54 -6.58
C VAL A 83 -33.25 4.34 -7.86
N ILE A 84 -32.00 4.67 -8.21
CA ILE A 84 -31.68 5.30 -9.50
C ILE A 84 -31.98 4.28 -10.61
N LYS A 85 -33.07 4.49 -11.34
CA LYS A 85 -33.37 3.74 -12.57
C LYS A 85 -32.78 4.47 -13.76
N GLY A 86 -31.76 3.87 -14.37
CA GLY A 86 -31.24 4.24 -15.68
C GLY A 86 -29.76 4.61 -15.68
N PHE A 87 -29.00 3.88 -16.49
CA PHE A 87 -27.85 4.41 -17.23
C PHE A 87 -28.35 4.79 -18.62
#